data_AF-A0A960M8A0-F1
#
_entry.id   AF-A0A960M8A0-F1
#
_cell.length_a   1.000
_cell.length_b   1.000
_cell.length_c   1.000
_cell.angle_alpha   90.00
_cell.angle_beta   90.00
_cell.angle_gamma   90.00
#
_symmetry.space_group_name_H-M   'P 1'
#
loop_
_entity.id
_entity.type
_entity.pdbx_description
1 polymer ?
#
loop_
_entity_poly.entity_id
_entity_poly.type
_entity_poly.pdbx_seq_one_letter_code
_entity_poly.pdbx_strand_id
1 'polypeptide(L)'
;GIRFGGNGNWYFFRSLSIATKVAVSGVWLDYDNTRKDQYQQFGNPALVVNRFTSNMDTIKAVMELFLGLHGEWWLKDDRYHLALQGGLDEQLWFHLGQFLFFPTRSHGDFSMFGLTIKARLDF
;
A
#
# COMPACT_ATOMS: atom_id res chain seq x y z
N GLY A 1 9.57 -8.35 -5.99
CA GLY A 1 9.93 -8.09 -4.58
C GLY A 1 9.67 -9.33 -3.74
N ILE A 2 10.44 -9.51 -2.66
CA ILE A 2 10.17 -10.56 -1.67
C ILE A 2 9.05 -10.07 -0.75
N ARG A 3 8.10 -10.94 -0.42
CA ARG A 3 6.97 -10.66 0.49
C ARG A 3 6.95 -11.69 1.61
N PHE A 4 6.92 -11.20 2.84
CA PHE A 4 6.80 -12.00 4.06
C PHE A 4 5.55 -11.55 4.82
N GLY A 5 4.81 -12.47 5.40
CA GLY A 5 3.63 -12.12 6.18
C GLY A 5 2.84 -13.32 6.61
N GLY A 6 1.78 -13.05 7.37
CA GLY A 6 0.85 -14.04 7.87
C GLY A 6 -0.57 -13.52 7.87
N ASN A 7 -1.49 -14.46 7.86
CA ASN A 7 -2.91 -14.27 8.08
C ASN A 7 -3.32 -15.04 9.34
N GLY A 8 -4.23 -14.47 10.12
CA GLY A 8 -4.73 -15.08 11.35
C GLY A 8 -6.23 -14.87 11.50
N ASN A 9 -6.92 -15.89 11.99
CA ASN A 9 -8.35 -15.81 12.33
C ASN A 9 -8.52 -16.11 13.81
N TRP A 10 -9.13 -15.18 14.53
CA TRP A 10 -9.40 -15.26 15.97
C TRP A 10 -10.88 -15.52 16.19
N TYR A 11 -11.23 -16.75 16.56
CA TYR A 11 -12.62 -17.18 16.67
C TYR A 11 -13.27 -16.72 17.97
N PHE A 12 -14.44 -16.09 17.86
CA PHE A 12 -15.34 -15.86 19.00
C PHE A 12 -16.34 -17.01 19.14
N PHE A 13 -16.91 -17.40 18.00
CA PHE A 13 -17.83 -18.53 17.84
C PHE A 13 -17.40 -19.33 16.62
N ARG A 14 -17.90 -20.56 16.46
CA ARG A 14 -17.63 -21.36 15.25
C ARG A 14 -18.01 -20.63 13.96
N SER A 15 -19.01 -19.75 14.02
CA SER A 15 -19.52 -19.01 12.86
C SER A 15 -18.98 -17.59 12.71
N LEU A 16 -18.19 -17.07 13.66
CA LEU A 16 -17.71 -15.69 13.62
C LEU A 16 -16.31 -15.56 14.23
N SER A 17 -15.43 -14.92 13.47
CA SER A 17 -14.04 -14.65 13.85
C SER A 17 -13.60 -13.26 13.40
N ILE A 18 -12.54 -12.74 14.01
CA ILE A 18 -11.78 -11.61 13.49
C ILE A 18 -10.70 -12.15 12.56
N ALA A 19 -10.70 -11.67 11.32
CA ALA A 19 -9.65 -11.95 10.36
C ALA A 19 -8.63 -10.82 10.34
N THR A 20 -7.35 -11.17 10.48
CA THR A 20 -6.22 -10.25 10.39
C THR A 20 -5.23 -10.70 9.34
N LYS A 21 -4.55 -9.74 8.72
CA LYS A 21 -3.41 -9.99 7.85
C LYS A 21 -2.35 -8.96 8.14
N VAL A 22 -1.10 -9.39 8.23
CA VAL A 22 0.05 -8.51 8.29
C VAL A 22 1.08 -9.04 7.30
N ALA A 23 1.53 -8.20 6.39
CA ALA A 23 2.61 -8.54 5.48
C ALA A 23 3.56 -7.36 5.31
N VAL A 24 4.82 -7.66 5.03
CA VAL A 24 5.85 -6.71 4.65
C VAL A 24 6.47 -7.19 3.36
N SER A 25 6.67 -6.27 2.43
CA SER A 25 7.27 -6.56 1.12
C SER A 25 8.33 -5.55 0.75
N GLY A 26 9.40 -6.01 0.11
CA GLY A 26 10.38 -5.15 -0.52
C GLY A 26 10.01 -4.94 -1.99
N VAL A 27 9.72 -3.70 -2.38
CA VAL A 27 9.33 -3.33 -3.75
C VAL A 27 10.46 -2.54 -4.39
N TRP A 28 10.86 -2.94 -5.61
CA TRP A 28 11.77 -2.15 -6.44
C TRP A 28 11.02 -0.98 -7.04
N LEU A 29 11.58 0.22 -6.90
CA LEU A 29 11.04 1.45 -7.46
C LEU A 29 12.12 2.17 -8.24
N ASP A 30 11.74 2.68 -9.40
CA ASP A 30 12.51 3.62 -10.19
C ASP A 30 11.87 5.01 -10.03
N TYR A 31 12.68 6.01 -9.69
CA TYR A 31 12.27 7.40 -9.56
C TYR A 31 12.82 8.20 -10.73
N ASP A 32 11.95 8.56 -11.67
CA ASP A 32 12.25 9.60 -12.66
C ASP A 32 11.83 10.96 -12.08
N ASN A 33 12.81 11.76 -11.67
CA ASN A 33 12.59 13.10 -11.18
C ASN A 33 13.14 14.14 -12.16
N THR A 34 12.25 14.91 -12.77
CA THR A 34 12.59 16.05 -13.61
C THR A 34 12.24 17.36 -12.89
N ARG A 35 13.27 18.12 -12.50
CA ARG A 35 13.13 19.49 -11.98
C ARG A 35 13.34 20.51 -13.10
N LYS A 36 12.46 21.52 -13.15
CA LYS A 36 12.60 22.69 -14.04
C LYS A 36 12.68 23.95 -13.19
N ASP A 37 13.84 24.58 -13.20
CA ASP A 37 14.04 25.87 -12.55
C ASP A 37 13.94 26.99 -13.58
N GLN A 38 13.13 28.00 -13.27
CA GLN A 38 13.04 29.22 -14.07
C GLN A 38 13.62 30.36 -13.25
N TYR A 39 14.59 31.07 -13.82
CA TYR A 39 15.11 32.30 -13.22
C TYR A 39 15.30 33.37 -14.30
N GLN A 40 15.09 34.62 -13.90
CA GLN A 40 15.33 35.78 -14.74
C GLN A 40 16.67 36.38 -14.35
N GLN A 41 17.64 36.39 -15.26
CA GLN A 41 18.92 37.05 -15.02
C GLN A 41 18.76 38.57 -15.07
N PHE A 42 19.34 39.28 -14.10
CA PHE A 42 19.37 40.74 -14.12
C PHE A 42 20.09 41.22 -15.39
N GLY A 43 19.41 42.04 -16.21
CA GLY A 43 19.95 42.59 -17.45
C GLY A 43 19.68 41.76 -18.72
N ASN A 44 19.01 40.60 -18.63
CA ASN A 44 18.58 39.82 -19.80
C ASN A 44 17.06 39.51 -19.68
N PRO A 45 16.21 39.95 -20.64
CA PRO A 45 14.77 39.67 -20.60
C PRO A 45 14.43 38.20 -20.93
N ALA A 46 15.40 37.39 -21.39
CA ALA A 46 15.17 35.98 -21.68
C ALA A 46 15.02 35.14 -20.40
N LEU A 47 13.94 34.34 -20.35
CA LEU A 47 13.75 33.31 -19.33
C LEU A 47 14.77 32.19 -19.52
N VAL A 48 15.61 31.96 -18.51
CA VAL A 48 16.51 30.80 -18.50
C VAL A 48 15.81 29.64 -17.79
N VAL A 49 15.72 28.50 -18.47
CA VAL A 49 15.13 27.27 -17.93
C VAL A 49 16.24 26.24 -17.75
N ASN A 50 16.57 25.90 -16.52
CA ASN A 50 17.47 24.78 -16.22
C ASN A 50 16.65 23.53 -15.94
N ARG A 51 16.95 22.44 -16.66
CA ARG A 51 16.34 21.13 -16.46
C ARG A 51 17.34 20.19 -15.81
N PHE A 52 17.04 19.71 -14.61
CA PHE A 52 17.79 18.65 -13.94
C PHE A 52 16.94 17.38 -13.96
N THR A 53 17.48 16.31 -14.55
CA THR A 53 16.83 15.00 -14.58
C THR A 53 17.70 14.04 -13.79
N SER A 54 17.10 13.31 -12.85
CA SER A 54 17.78 12.32 -12.04
C SER A 54 16.93 11.06 -11.98
N ASN A 55 17.55 9.92 -12.30
CA ASN A 55 16.95 8.61 -12.19
C ASN A 55 17.58 7.89 -11.01
N MET A 56 16.76 7.29 -10.16
CA MET A 56 17.24 6.58 -8.97
C MET A 56 16.44 5.31 -8.74
N ASP A 57 17.15 4.17 -8.74
CA ASP A 57 16.60 2.88 -8.35
C ASP A 57 16.72 2.68 -6.83
N THR A 58 15.66 2.18 -6.20
CA THR A 58 15.69 1.87 -4.77
C THR A 58 14.78 0.69 -4.43
N ILE A 59 14.99 0.13 -3.23
CA ILE A 59 14.10 -0.86 -2.64
C ILE A 59 13.37 -0.21 -1.48
N LYS A 60 12.03 -0.27 -1.49
CA LYS A 60 11.19 0.24 -0.41
C LYS A 60 10.46 -0.88 0.31
N ALA A 61 10.38 -0.76 1.63
CA ALA A 61 9.51 -1.58 2.44
C ALA A 61 8.07 -1.06 2.34
N VAL A 62 7.15 -1.98 2.07
CA VAL A 62 5.71 -1.75 2.04
C VAL A 62 5.07 -2.69 3.05
N MET A 63 4.35 -2.14 4.01
CA MET A 63 3.58 -2.90 4.98
C MET A 63 2.12 -2.96 4.55
N GLU A 64 1.50 -4.11 4.69
CA GLU A 64 0.10 -4.36 4.41
C GLU A 64 -0.57 -4.88 5.68
N LEU A 65 -1.69 -4.27 6.04
CA LEU A 65 -2.51 -4.62 7.18
C LEU A 65 -3.93 -4.91 6.69
N PHE A 66 -4.56 -5.94 7.22
CA PHE A 66 -5.99 -6.17 7.10
C PHE A 66 -6.57 -6.40 8.49
N LEU A 67 -7.74 -5.81 8.74
CA LEU A 67 -8.54 -6.11 9.91
C LEU A 67 -10.01 -6.19 9.50
N GLY A 68 -10.66 -7.31 9.80
CA GLY A 68 -12.05 -7.51 9.43
C GLY A 68 -12.74 -8.61 10.22
N LEU A 69 -14.00 -8.82 9.87
CA LEU A 69 -14.82 -9.92 10.35
C LEU A 69 -14.86 -11.03 9.31
N HIS A 70 -14.91 -12.26 9.78
CA HIS A 70 -15.03 -13.46 8.98
C HIS A 70 -16.11 -14.37 9.58
N GLY A 71 -17.15 -14.62 8.79
CA GLY A 71 -18.27 -15.47 9.15
C GLY A 71 -18.31 -16.75 8.33
N GLU A 72 -18.61 -17.88 8.99
CA GLU A 72 -18.68 -19.21 8.37
C GLU A 72 -19.98 -19.92 8.76
N TRP A 73 -20.66 -20.50 7.77
CA TRP A 73 -21.89 -21.26 7.97
C TRP A 73 -21.85 -22.58 7.21
N TRP A 74 -22.15 -23.66 7.92
CA TRP A 74 -22.32 -24.98 7.36
C TRP A 74 -23.82 -25.28 7.23
N LEU A 75 -24.26 -25.67 6.04
CA LEU A 75 -25.67 -25.86 5.68
C LEU A 75 -25.91 -27.30 5.20
N LYS A 76 -27.12 -27.81 5.44
CA LYS A 76 -27.59 -29.13 4.98
C LYS A 76 -26.67 -30.30 5.40
N ASP A 77 -26.44 -30.42 6.70
CA ASP A 77 -25.58 -31.44 7.32
C ASP A 77 -24.14 -31.38 6.81
N ASP A 78 -23.52 -30.20 6.90
CA ASP A 78 -22.13 -29.95 6.49
C ASP A 78 -21.82 -30.19 4.99
N ARG A 79 -22.85 -30.28 4.14
CA ARG A 79 -22.68 -30.45 2.68
C ARG A 79 -22.38 -29.16 1.92
N TYR A 80 -22.80 -28.02 2.45
CA TYR A 80 -22.50 -26.72 1.85
C TYR A 80 -21.81 -25.83 2.88
N HIS A 81 -20.75 -25.16 2.46
CA HIS A 81 -20.00 -24.23 3.31
C HIS A 81 -20.03 -22.84 2.68
N LEU A 82 -20.60 -21.88 3.40
CA LEU A 82 -20.60 -20.47 3.04
C LEU A 82 -19.66 -19.71 3.98
N ALA A 83 -18.69 -19.00 3.41
CA ALA A 83 -17.83 -18.10 4.14
C ALA A 83 -17.91 -16.68 3.57
N LEU A 84 -18.05 -15.69 4.45
CA LEU A 84 -18.05 -14.27 4.12
C LEU A 84 -17.01 -13.55 4.97
N GLN A 85 -16.17 -12.74 4.34
CA GLN A 85 -15.17 -11.94 5.02
C GLN A 85 -15.30 -10.49 4.56
N GLY A 86 -15.27 -9.55 5.49
CA GLY A 86 -15.35 -8.12 5.21
C GLY A 86 -14.47 -7.33 6.17
N GLY A 87 -13.67 -6.41 5.66
CA GLY A 87 -12.78 -5.62 6.51
C GLY A 87 -12.05 -4.51 5.78
N LEU A 88 -11.25 -3.78 6.56
CA LEU A 88 -10.42 -2.70 6.06
C LEU A 88 -9.02 -3.23 5.77
N ASP A 89 -8.52 -2.86 4.60
CA ASP A 89 -7.11 -3.02 4.21
C ASP A 89 -6.41 -1.68 4.31
N GLU A 90 -5.18 -1.71 4.79
CA GLU A 90 -4.27 -0.56 4.79
C GLU A 90 -2.92 -0.99 4.20
N GLN A 91 -2.36 -0.15 3.33
CA GLN A 91 -1.02 -0.34 2.78
C GLN A 91 -0.18 0.91 3.05
N LEU A 92 0.96 0.72 3.70
CA LEU A 92 1.87 1.76 4.15
C LEU A 92 3.20 1.65 3.40
N TRP A 93 3.59 2.75 2.75
CA TRP A 93 4.82 2.89 1.99
C TRP A 93 5.74 3.87 2.70
N PHE A 94 6.78 3.32 3.34
CA PHE A 94 7.69 4.11 4.16
C PHE A 94 8.68 4.90 3.30
N HIS A 95 8.80 6.19 3.60
CA HIS A 95 9.72 7.12 2.95
C HIS A 95 9.59 7.13 1.42
N LEU A 96 8.39 6.91 0.88
CA LEU A 96 8.16 6.91 -0.56
C LEU A 96 8.55 8.27 -1.18
N GLY A 97 8.34 9.36 -0.46
CA GLY A 97 8.67 10.71 -0.93
C GLY A 97 10.13 11.13 -0.81
N GLN A 98 11.04 10.26 -0.35
CA GLN A 98 12.43 10.66 -0.01
C GLN A 98 13.24 11.23 -1.18
N PHE A 99 12.86 10.91 -2.42
CA PHE A 99 13.53 11.38 -3.63
C PHE A 99 12.72 12.42 -4.40
N LEU A 100 11.57 12.85 -3.85
CA LEU A 100 10.82 14.00 -4.39
C LEU A 100 11.52 15.29 -3.95
N PHE A 101 11.88 16.12 -4.92
CA PHE A 101 12.63 17.34 -4.66
C PHE A 101 11.68 18.46 -4.23
N PHE A 102 11.55 18.68 -2.92
CA PHE A 102 10.91 19.86 -2.35
C PHE A 102 11.98 20.73 -1.68
N PRO A 103 11.86 22.08 -1.69
CA PRO A 103 12.86 22.99 -1.11
C PRO A 103 13.07 22.84 0.41
N THR A 104 12.25 22.05 1.09
CA THR A 104 12.40 21.63 2.49
C THR A 104 12.48 20.10 2.57
N ARG A 105 13.24 19.56 3.54
CA ARG A 105 13.47 18.11 3.73
C ARG A 105 12.18 17.30 3.54
N SER A 106 12.08 16.56 2.46
CA SER A 106 10.92 15.77 2.08
C SER A 106 11.09 14.32 2.51
N HIS A 107 10.62 14.00 3.72
CA HIS A 107 10.33 12.62 4.10
C HIS A 107 8.82 12.49 4.13
N GLY A 108 8.27 11.86 3.10
CA GLY A 108 6.82 11.62 2.99
C GLY A 108 6.57 10.12 3.01
N ASP A 109 5.74 9.69 3.96
CA ASP A 109 5.12 8.37 3.91
C ASP A 109 3.86 8.43 3.05
N PHE A 110 3.50 7.32 2.43
CA PHE A 110 2.29 7.19 1.66
C PHE A 110 1.45 6.04 2.20
N SER A 111 0.16 6.28 2.38
CA SER A 111 -0.78 5.27 2.86
C SER A 111 -1.98 5.15 1.92
N MET A 112 -2.45 3.92 1.74
CA MET A 112 -3.68 3.62 1.01
C MET A 112 -4.60 2.82 1.92
N PHE A 113 -5.88 3.16 1.89
CA PHE A 113 -6.93 2.48 2.63
C PHE A 113 -7.94 1.90 1.65
N GLY A 114 -8.44 0.72 1.95
CA GLY A 114 -9.42 0.02 1.13
C GLY A 114 -10.43 -0.74 1.98
N LEU A 115 -11.60 -0.99 1.39
CA LEU A 115 -12.57 -1.94 1.92
C LEU A 115 -12.50 -3.20 1.06
N THR A 116 -12.29 -4.34 1.71
CA THR A 116 -12.25 -5.64 1.03
C THR A 116 -13.38 -6.52 1.54
N ILE A 117 -14.11 -7.10 0.59
CA ILE A 117 -15.18 -8.07 0.83
C ILE A 117 -14.87 -9.33 0.01
N LYS A 118 -14.95 -10.50 0.65
CA LYS A 118 -14.75 -11.80 0.03
C LYS A 118 -15.92 -12.71 0.37
N ALA A 119 -16.34 -13.50 -0.61
CA ALA A 119 -17.32 -14.54 -0.43
C ALA A 119 -16.76 -15.85 -1.01
N ARG A 120 -17.02 -16.95 -0.32
CA ARG A 120 -16.65 -18.30 -0.73
C ARG A 120 -17.81 -19.24 -0.49
N LEU A 121 -18.08 -20.11 -1.47
CA LEU A 121 -19.06 -21.17 -1.39
C LEU A 121 -18.38 -22.49 -1.79
N ASP A 122 -18.40 -23.47 -0.89
CA ASP A 122 -17.92 -24.84 -1.15
C ASP A 122 -19.11 -25.82 -1.08
N PHE A 123 -19.04 -26.92 -1.85
CA PHE A 123 -20.10 -27.95 -2.02
C PHE A 123 -19.52 -29.36 -2.04
#